data_AF-A0A1I7WJ81-F1
#
_entry.id   AF-A0A1I7WJ81-F1
#
_cell.length_a   1.000
_cell.length_b   1.000
_cell.length_c   1.000
_cell.angle_alpha   90.00
_cell.angle_beta   90.00
_cell.angle_gamma   90.00
#
_symmetry.space_group_name_H-M   'P 1'
#
loop_
_entity.id
_entity.type
_entity.pdbx_description
1 polymer ?
#
loop_
_entity_poly.entity_id
_entity_poly.type
_entity_poly.pdbx_seq_one_letter_code
_entity_poly.pdbx_strand_id
1 'polypeptide(L)'
;MSRASTLSLHERGQIKALSTTGYTVKRIADVVKRSRKVIMNFLRHQNEYSTKKSSGRPSKLNDREKREILRTPSNKTISIVGIRMSQYCPITNEEVSTTDTNAQARKTSLG
;
A
#
# COMPACT_ATOMS: atom_id res chain seq x y z
N MET A 1 -8.67 8.31 -6.38
CA MET A 1 -7.19 8.36 -6.51
C MET A 1 -6.78 9.77 -6.88
N SER A 2 -5.70 10.30 -6.29
CA SER A 2 -5.11 11.56 -6.77
C SER A 2 -4.56 11.34 -8.18
N ARG A 3 -5.01 12.15 -9.14
CA ARG A 3 -4.58 12.02 -10.55
C ARG A 3 -3.15 12.52 -10.81
N ALA A 4 -2.61 13.36 -9.91
CA ALA A 4 -1.30 13.97 -10.10
C ALA A 4 -0.19 13.12 -9.49
N SER A 5 0.93 13.02 -10.20
CA SER A 5 2.16 12.42 -9.68
C SER A 5 2.66 13.20 -8.46
N THR A 6 3.13 12.46 -7.46
CA THR A 6 3.84 13.01 -6.30
C THR A 6 5.09 13.79 -6.76
N LEU A 7 5.50 14.83 -6.01
CA LEU A 7 6.76 15.54 -6.31
C LEU A 7 7.94 14.55 -6.27
N SER A 8 8.73 14.55 -7.33
CA SER A 8 9.99 13.82 -7.45
C SER A 8 11.05 14.40 -6.50
N LEU A 9 12.12 13.64 -6.24
CA LEU A 9 13.22 14.10 -5.38
C LEU A 9 13.88 15.37 -5.93
N HIS A 10 14.05 15.46 -7.25
CA HIS A 10 14.61 16.63 -7.93
C HIS A 10 13.73 17.87 -7.73
N GLU A 11 12.43 17.76 -7.98
CA GLU A 11 11.48 18.89 -7.79
C GLU A 11 11.45 19.36 -6.34
N ARG A 12 11.52 18.42 -5.37
CA ARG A 12 11.62 18.77 -3.94
C ARG A 12 12.88 19.56 -3.63
N GLY A 13 14.03 19.16 -4.20
CA GLY A 13 15.30 19.86 -4.06
C GLY A 13 15.23 21.28 -4.61
N GLN A 14 14.68 21.46 -5.82
CA GLN A 14 14.48 22.77 -6.42
C GLN A 14 13.56 23.67 -5.59
N ILE A 15 12.42 23.15 -5.14
CA ILE A 15 11.48 23.89 -4.28
C ILE A 15 12.16 24.34 -2.99
N LYS A 16 12.95 23.45 -2.36
CA LYS A 16 13.67 23.76 -1.12
C LYS A 16 14.66 24.89 -1.34
N ALA A 17 15.54 24.77 -2.33
CA ALA A 17 16.53 25.79 -2.67
C ALA A 17 15.89 27.15 -2.97
N LEU A 18 14.85 27.18 -3.82
CA LEU A 18 14.15 28.42 -4.17
C LEU A 18 13.45 29.06 -2.97
N SER A 19 12.86 28.26 -2.07
CA SER A 19 12.25 28.79 -0.85
C SER A 19 13.28 29.41 0.09
N THR A 20 14.47 28.79 0.22
CA THR A 20 15.56 29.32 1.05
C THR A 20 16.09 30.64 0.49
N THR A 21 16.13 30.79 -0.83
CA THR A 21 16.49 32.06 -1.49
C THR A 21 15.40 33.15 -1.42
N GLY A 22 14.24 32.88 -0.81
CA GLY A 22 13.18 33.86 -0.60
C GLY A 22 12.20 34.05 -1.76
N TYR A 23 12.17 33.12 -2.74
CA TYR A 23 11.21 33.22 -3.84
C TYR A 23 9.78 32.98 -3.36
N THR A 24 8.83 33.72 -3.94
CA THR A 24 7.41 33.52 -3.64
C THR A 24 6.92 32.18 -4.22
N VAL A 25 5.93 31.57 -3.56
CA VAL A 25 5.31 30.31 -4.01
C VAL A 25 4.82 30.38 -5.46
N LYS A 26 4.36 31.56 -5.91
CA LYS A 26 3.96 31.77 -7.31
C LYS A 26 5.15 31.58 -8.26
N ARG A 27 6.29 32.24 -8.00
CA ARG A 27 7.49 32.10 -8.85
C ARG A 27 8.03 30.67 -8.82
N ILE A 28 8.01 30.01 -7.67
CA ILE A 28 8.43 28.60 -7.55
C ILE A 28 7.54 27.69 -8.40
N ALA A 29 6.22 27.93 -8.40
CA ALA A 29 5.27 27.19 -9.23
C ALA A 29 5.57 27.34 -10.72
N ASP A 30 5.89 28.56 -11.16
CA ASP A 30 6.18 28.86 -12.55
C ASP A 30 7.50 28.22 -13.02
N VAL A 31 8.50 28.10 -12.13
CA VAL A 31 9.80 27.46 -12.41
C VAL A 31 9.68 25.94 -12.42
N VAL A 32 9.07 25.36 -11.38
CA VAL A 32 8.97 23.89 -11.19
C VAL A 32 7.83 23.30 -12.03
N LYS A 33 7.01 24.13 -12.68
CA LYS A 33 5.83 23.73 -13.47
C LYS A 33 4.84 22.88 -12.68
N ARG A 34 4.66 23.22 -11.40
CA ARG A 34 3.75 22.53 -10.47
C ARG A 34 2.76 23.50 -9.87
N SER A 35 1.61 22.98 -9.44
CA SER A 35 0.57 23.83 -8.85
C SER A 35 1.04 24.44 -7.53
N ARG A 36 0.62 25.70 -7.28
CA ARG A 36 0.89 26.40 -6.00
C ARG A 36 0.44 25.59 -4.79
N LYS A 37 -0.68 24.86 -4.90
CA LYS A 37 -1.23 24.02 -3.83
C LYS A 37 -0.28 22.88 -3.44
N VAL A 38 0.32 22.21 -4.43
CA VAL A 38 1.28 21.12 -4.20
C VAL A 38 2.55 21.64 -3.53
N ILE A 39 3.05 22.80 -3.98
CA ILE A 39 4.24 23.44 -3.39
C ILE A 39 3.96 23.87 -1.95
N MET A 40 2.83 24.53 -1.68
CA MET A 40 2.45 24.89 -0.31
C MET A 40 2.32 23.67 0.60
N ASN A 41 1.72 22.59 0.10
CA ASN A 41 1.58 21.35 0.87
C ASN A 41 2.94 20.74 1.22
N PHE A 42 3.88 20.74 0.27
CA PHE A 42 5.24 20.28 0.50
C PHE A 42 5.99 21.14 1.51
N LEU A 43 5.96 22.47 1.37
CA LEU A 43 6.66 23.39 2.26
C LEU A 43 6.14 23.32 3.71
N ARG A 44 4.84 23.05 3.91
CA ARG A 44 4.22 22.85 5.23
C ARG A 44 4.60 21.53 5.90
N HIS A 45 4.88 20.48 5.12
CA HIS A 45 5.03 19.11 5.62
C HIS A 45 6.30 18.43 5.09
N GLN A 46 7.44 19.12 5.05
CA GLN A 46 8.66 18.64 4.38
C GLN A 46 9.09 17.22 4.81
N ASN A 47 9.04 16.94 6.11
CA ASN A 47 9.45 15.64 6.69
C ASN A 47 8.41 14.53 6.45
N GLU A 48 7.12 14.89 6.42
CA GLU A 48 6.01 13.94 6.27
C GLU A 48 5.54 13.77 4.82
N TYR A 49 6.07 14.57 3.91
CA TYR A 49 5.58 14.60 2.53
C TYR A 49 5.88 13.29 1.82
N SER A 50 4.80 12.56 1.48
CA SER A 50 4.85 11.25 0.81
C SER A 50 5.39 10.09 1.64
N THR A 51 5.51 10.22 2.95
CA THR A 51 5.92 9.11 3.82
C THR A 51 4.73 8.24 4.24
N LYS A 52 3.51 8.80 4.20
CA LYS A 52 2.28 8.11 4.57
C LYS A 52 1.93 7.04 3.52
N LYS A 53 2.02 5.77 3.93
CA LYS A 53 1.54 4.63 3.14
C LYS A 53 0.02 4.57 3.22
N SER A 54 -0.64 4.26 2.11
CA SER A 54 -2.06 3.89 2.14
C SER A 54 -2.22 2.55 2.85
N SER A 55 -3.27 2.39 3.64
CA SER A 55 -3.67 1.10 4.24
C SER A 55 -3.98 0.02 3.19
N GLY A 56 -4.10 0.40 1.92
CA GLY A 56 -4.41 -0.51 0.83
C GLY A 56 -5.88 -0.92 0.83
N ARG A 57 -6.21 -1.90 -0.01
CA ARG A 57 -7.56 -2.47 -0.06
C ARG A 57 -7.70 -3.48 1.09
N PRO A 58 -8.78 -3.43 1.89
CA PRO A 58 -9.02 -4.45 2.90
C PRO A 58 -9.18 -5.84 2.27
N SER A 59 -8.75 -6.88 2.98
CA SER A 59 -8.91 -8.26 2.53
C SER A 59 -10.38 -8.65 2.48
N LYS A 60 -10.77 -9.48 1.51
CA LYS A 60 -12.12 -10.06 1.45
C LYS A 60 -12.41 -10.97 2.66
N LEU A 61 -11.37 -11.62 3.18
CA LEU A 61 -11.46 -12.51 4.34
C LEU A 61 -11.25 -11.75 5.64
N ASN A 62 -12.04 -12.10 6.66
CA ASN A 62 -11.78 -11.77 8.04
C ASN A 62 -10.72 -12.70 8.65
N ASP A 63 -10.13 -12.32 9.79
CA ASP A 63 -9.04 -13.07 10.42
C ASP A 63 -9.47 -14.45 10.92
N ARG A 64 -10.75 -14.63 11.26
CA ARG A 64 -11.32 -15.95 11.59
C ARG A 64 -11.32 -16.89 10.38
N GLU A 65 -11.79 -16.41 9.24
CA GLU A 65 -11.90 -17.21 8.01
C GLU A 65 -10.51 -17.60 7.50
N LYS A 66 -9.53 -16.68 7.54
CA LYS A 66 -8.12 -16.99 7.25
C LYS A 66 -7.60 -18.13 8.13
N ARG A 67 -7.96 -18.13 9.43
CA ARG A 67 -7.53 -19.17 10.37
C ARG A 67 -8.17 -20.53 10.06
N GLU A 68 -9.43 -20.56 9.66
CA GLU A 68 -10.14 -21.79 9.31
C GLU A 68 -9.62 -22.40 8.00
N ILE A 69 -9.34 -21.56 7.00
CA ILE A 69 -8.70 -21.98 5.74
C ILE A 69 -7.36 -22.66 6.05
N LEU A 70 -6.53 -22.08 6.91
CA LEU A 70 -5.23 -22.66 7.29
C LEU A 70 -5.35 -23.93 8.15
N ARG A 71 -6.39 -24.04 9.00
CA ARG A 71 -6.55 -25.17 9.93
C ARG A 71 -7.07 -26.43 9.25
N THR A 72 -7.89 -26.28 8.22
CA THR A 72 -8.58 -27.41 7.56
C THR A 72 -7.63 -28.38 6.83
N PRO A 73 -6.72 -27.92 5.94
CA PRO A 73 -5.78 -28.79 5.25
C PRO A 73 -4.68 -29.33 6.18
N SER A 74 -4.37 -28.63 7.29
CA SER A 74 -3.42 -29.13 8.29
C SER A 74 -3.92 -30.38 9.02
N ASN A 75 -5.23 -30.66 9.02
CA ASN A 75 -5.83 -31.77 9.76
C ASN A 75 -6.46 -32.84 8.85
N LYS A 76 -6.65 -32.55 7.56
CA LYS A 76 -7.37 -33.43 6.62
C LYS A 76 -6.84 -33.22 5.19
N THR A 77 -6.73 -34.30 4.42
CA THR A 77 -6.44 -34.24 2.98
C THR A 77 -7.68 -33.79 2.21
N ILE A 78 -7.87 -32.47 2.09
CA ILE A 78 -9.02 -31.85 1.41
C ILE A 78 -8.51 -30.93 0.29
N SER A 79 -9.16 -30.99 -0.87
CA SER A 79 -8.83 -30.12 -2.01
C SER A 79 -9.24 -28.66 -1.77
N ILE A 80 -8.61 -27.72 -2.47
CA ILE A 80 -8.93 -26.28 -2.39
C ILE A 80 -10.43 -26.02 -2.63
N VAL A 81 -11.02 -26.71 -3.62
CA VAL A 81 -12.45 -26.64 -3.90
C VAL A 81 -13.27 -27.14 -2.71
N GLY A 82 -12.84 -28.25 -2.09
CA GLY A 82 -13.47 -28.78 -0.88
C GLY A 82 -13.44 -27.82 0.30
N ILE A 83 -12.32 -27.12 0.51
CA ILE A 83 -12.19 -26.10 1.57
C ILE A 83 -13.20 -24.98 1.35
N ARG A 84 -13.22 -24.42 0.14
CA ARG A 84 -14.13 -23.32 -0.23
C ARG A 84 -15.61 -23.70 -0.05
N MET A 85 -16.00 -24.90 -0.46
CA MET A 85 -17.38 -25.39 -0.31
C MET A 85 -17.74 -25.67 1.16
N SER A 86 -16.82 -26.26 1.93
CA SER A 86 -17.05 -26.60 3.34
C SER A 86 -17.21 -25.38 4.26
N GLN A 87 -16.54 -24.27 3.91
CA GLN A 87 -16.54 -23.04 4.69
C GLN A 87 -17.47 -21.97 4.13
N TYR A 88 -18.23 -22.27 3.06
CA TYR A 88 -19.08 -21.29 2.35
C TYR A 88 -18.33 -19.98 2.02
N CYS A 89 -17.07 -20.11 1.58
CA CYS A 89 -16.20 -18.95 1.44
C CYS A 89 -16.41 -18.28 0.06
N PRO A 90 -16.73 -16.97 -0.02
CA PRO A 90 -17.05 -16.27 -1.28
C PRO A 90 -15.80 -15.87 -2.09
N ILE A 91 -14.69 -16.60 -1.94
CA ILE A 91 -13.39 -16.28 -2.56
C ILE A 91 -13.03 -17.27 -3.67
N THR A 92 -12.10 -16.86 -4.51
CA THR A 92 -11.59 -17.69 -5.62
C THR A 92 -10.59 -18.74 -5.12
N ASN A 93 -10.37 -19.79 -5.90
CA ASN A 93 -9.38 -20.83 -5.57
C ASN A 93 -7.95 -20.26 -5.47
N GLU A 94 -7.63 -19.26 -6.29
CA GLU A 94 -6.35 -18.55 -6.26
C GLU A 94 -6.15 -17.79 -4.95
N GLU A 95 -7.21 -17.18 -4.42
CA GLU A 95 -7.18 -16.51 -3.11
C GLU A 95 -6.98 -17.50 -1.95
N VAL A 96 -7.55 -18.71 -2.02
CA VAL A 96 -7.28 -19.77 -1.03
C VAL A 96 -5.81 -20.20 -1.10
N SER A 97 -5.31 -20.52 -2.29
CA SER A 97 -3.93 -20.96 -2.49
C SER A 97 -2.90 -19.93 -2.02
N THR A 98 -3.11 -18.64 -2.35
CA THR A 98 -2.19 -17.57 -1.93
C THR A 98 -2.15 -17.38 -0.42
N THR A 99 -3.26 -17.63 0.29
CA THR A 99 -3.25 -17.59 1.77
C THR A 99 -2.44 -18.73 2.37
N ASP A 100 -2.50 -19.93 1.81
CA ASP A 100 -1.71 -21.09 2.26
C ASP A 100 -0.21 -20.89 1.99
N THR A 101 0.16 -20.46 0.78
CA THR A 101 1.57 -20.25 0.40
C THR A 101 2.25 -19.19 1.27
N ASN A 102 1.55 -18.07 1.53
CA ASN A 102 2.06 -17.00 2.40
C ASN A 102 2.24 -17.46 3.86
N ALA A 103 1.41 -18.40 4.34
CA ALA A 103 1.55 -18.96 5.68
C ALA A 103 2.75 -19.92 5.80
N GLN A 104 3.02 -20.73 4.77
CA GLN A 104 4.19 -21.60 4.71
C GLN A 104 5.50 -20.80 4.69
N ALA A 105 5.57 -19.75 3.85
CA ALA A 105 6.76 -18.89 3.74
C ALA A 105 7.13 -18.17 5.05
N ARG A 106 6.14 -17.84 5.90
CA ARG A 106 6.38 -17.23 7.23
C ARG A 106 6.90 -18.22 8.28
N LYS A 107 6.59 -19.51 8.13
CA LYS A 107 7.08 -20.55 9.06
C LYS A 107 8.56 -20.86 8.80
N THR A 108 9.01 -20.77 7.55
CA THR A 108 10.39 -21.08 7.15
C THR A 108 11.38 -19.94 7.41
N SER A 109 10.92 -18.71 7.67
CA SER A 109 11.79 -17.54 7.91
C SER A 109 12.13 -17.29 9.39
N LEU A 110 11.67 -18.16 10.29
CA LEU A 110 11.88 -18.07 11.75
C LEU A 110 12.78 -19.20 12.28
N GLY A 111 13.44 -19.94 11.38
CA GLY A 111 14.42 -20.98 11.70
C GLY A 111 15.85 -20.47 11.55
#